data_AF-A0A926CNF3-F1
#
_entry.id   AF-A0A926CNF3-F1
#
_cell.length_a   1.000
_cell.length_b   1.000
_cell.length_c   1.000
_cell.angle_alpha   90.00
_cell.angle_beta   90.00
_cell.angle_gamma   90.00
#
_symmetry.space_group_name_H-M   'P 1'
#
loop_
_entity.id
_entity.type
_entity.pdbx_description
1 polymer ?
#
loop_
_entity_poly.entity_id
_entity_poly.type
_entity_poly.pdbx_seq_one_letter_code
_entity_poly.pdbx_strand_id
1 'polypeptide(L)' 'TEEVLAVMRDLVRHQVDILTLGQYLRPSPKHLPIIRYVPVNEFEEYRRAGYAMGFTHVEAGPLVRSSYHADSAV' A
#
# COMPACT_ATOMS: atom_id res chain seq x y z
N THR A 1 -2.45 5.14 -10.66
CA THR A 1 -3.51 4.70 -9.72
C THR A 1 -4.20 3.44 -10.20
N GLU A 2 -4.61 3.35 -11.48
CA GLU A 2 -5.35 2.19 -12.02
C GLU A 2 -4.65 0.83 -11.81
N GLU A 3 -3.34 0.76 -12.07
CA GLU A 3 -2.55 -0.46 -11.89
C GLU A 3 -2.52 -0.94 -10.43
N VAL A 4 -2.36 0.00 -9.48
CA VAL A 4 -2.37 -0.32 -8.04
C VAL A 4 -3.71 -0.91 -7.63
N LEU A 5 -4.82 -0.28 -8.07
CA LEU A 5 -6.17 -0.77 -7.78
C LEU A 5 -6.45 -2.12 -8.44
N ALA A 6 -5.87 -2.40 -9.61
CA ALA A 6 -5.97 -3.70 -10.26
C ALA A 6 -5.31 -4.80 -9.42
N VAL A 7 -4.07 -4.57 -8.99
CA VAL A 7 -3.33 -5.50 -8.12
C VAL A 7 -4.07 -5.69 -6.80
N MET A 8 -4.61 -4.64 -6.19
CA MET A 8 -5.41 -4.77 -4.97
C MET A 8 -6.61 -5.73 -5.16
N ARG A 9 -7.30 -5.68 -6.31
CA ARG A 9 -8.39 -6.62 -6.62
C ARG A 9 -7.89 -8.05 -6.86
N ASP A 10 -6.69 -8.22 -7.40
CA ASP A 10 -6.07 -9.55 -7.55
C ASP A 10 -5.74 -10.15 -6.18
N LEU A 11 -5.15 -9.35 -5.27
CA LEU A 11 -4.80 -9.79 -3.92
C LEU A 11 -6.04 -10.25 -3.12
N VAL A 12 -7.15 -9.50 -3.18
CA VAL A 12 -8.41 -9.93 -2.54
C VAL A 12 -8.93 -11.23 -3.16
N ARG A 13 -8.87 -11.39 -4.49
CA ARG A 13 -9.26 -12.63 -5.17
C ARG A 13 -8.44 -13.84 -4.73
N HIS A 14 -7.20 -13.60 -4.30
CA HIS A 14 -6.31 -14.60 -3.71
C HIS A 14 -6.36 -14.68 -2.19
N GLN A 15 -7.42 -14.13 -1.56
CA GLN A 15 -7.66 -14.23 -0.12
C GLN A 15 -6.52 -13.64 0.73
N VAL A 16 -5.93 -12.53 0.27
CA VAL A 16 -4.99 -11.76 1.09
C VAL A 16 -5.78 -10.87 2.05
N ASP A 17 -5.54 -11.01 3.35
CA ASP A 17 -6.28 -10.30 4.39
C ASP A 17 -5.69 -8.92 4.73
N ILE A 18 -4.36 -8.80 4.73
CA ILE A 18 -3.63 -7.62 5.20
C ILE A 18 -2.84 -6.99 4.05
N LEU A 19 -3.02 -5.69 3.83
CA LEU A 19 -2.30 -4.92 2.82
C LEU A 19 -1.56 -3.73 3.45
N THR A 20 -0.28 -3.58 3.12
CA THR A 20 0.50 -2.38 3.46
C THR A 20 0.95 -1.64 2.20
N LEU A 21 0.74 -0.34 2.12
CA LEU A 21 1.14 0.53 1.00
C LEU A 21 2.07 1.65 1.48
N GLY A 22 3.34 1.62 1.03
CA GLY A 22 4.37 2.57 1.44
C GLY A 22 5.02 3.30 0.27
N GLN A 23 5.59 4.49 0.50
CA GLN A 23 6.40 5.18 -0.50
C GLN A 23 7.73 4.43 -0.71
N TYR A 24 8.05 4.19 -1.98
CA TYR A 24 9.39 3.78 -2.36
C TYR A 24 10.39 4.90 -2.06
N LEU A 25 11.35 4.61 -1.18
CA LEU A 25 12.47 5.49 -0.88
C LEU A 25 13.74 4.82 -1.39
N ARG A 26 14.39 5.48 -2.34
CA ARG A 26 15.62 5.02 -2.96
C ARG A 26 16.75 4.98 -1.93
N PRO A 27 17.35 3.81 -1.61
CA PRO A 27 18.38 3.72 -0.58
C PRO A 27 19.70 4.41 -0.96
N SER A 28 20.05 4.39 -2.26
CA SER A 28 21.28 4.99 -2.78
C SER A 28 21.18 5.26 -4.29
N PRO A 29 22.10 6.06 -4.88
CA PRO A 29 22.14 6.35 -6.32
C PRO A 29 22.31 5.12 -7.24
N LYS A 30 22.61 3.93 -6.70
CA LYS A 30 22.68 2.69 -7.49
C LYS A 30 21.32 2.04 -7.71
N HIS A 31 20.30 2.41 -6.94
CA HIS A 31 18.95 1.84 -7.02
C HIS A 31 18.10 2.60 -8.04
N LEU A 32 16.92 2.08 -8.36
CA LEU A 32 15.97 2.74 -9.27
C LEU A 32 15.66 4.18 -8.80
N PRO A 33 15.58 5.15 -9.72
CA PRO A 33 15.19 6.50 -9.36
C PRO A 33 13.74 6.54 -8.87
N ILE A 34 13.43 7.49 -7.99
CA ILE A 34 12.05 7.77 -7.61
C ILE A 34 11.40 8.49 -8.79
N ILE A 35 10.37 7.87 -9.37
CA ILE A 35 9.61 8.44 -10.50
C ILE A 35 8.56 9.42 -9.99
N ARG A 36 8.00 9.16 -8.79
CA ARG A 36 6.93 9.96 -8.20
C ARG A 36 6.94 9.83 -6.68
N TYR A 37 6.73 10.96 -6.00
CA TYR A 37 6.30 10.99 -4.61
C TYR A 37 4.78 10.99 -4.58
N VAL A 38 4.20 9.95 -3.98
CA VAL A 38 2.75 9.78 -3.93
C VAL A 38 2.16 10.78 -2.92
N PRO A 39 1.14 11.58 -3.30
CA PRO A 39 0.46 12.49 -2.39
C PRO A 39 -0.20 11.74 -1.22
N VAL A 40 -0.22 12.37 -0.04
CA VAL A 40 -0.81 11.77 1.18
C VAL A 40 -2.29 11.41 0.99
N ASN A 41 -3.06 12.24 0.28
CA ASN A 41 -4.47 11.96 0.00
C ASN A 41 -4.67 10.72 -0.89
N GLU A 42 -3.72 10.40 -1.75
CA GLU A 42 -3.80 9.21 -2.60
C GLU A 42 -3.62 7.92 -1.76
N PHE A 43 -2.78 7.95 -0.71
CA PHE A 43 -2.72 6.84 0.25
C PHE A 43 -4.05 6.64 0.98
N GLU A 44 -4.73 7.72 1.37
CA GLU A 44 -6.07 7.64 1.97
C GLU A 44 -7.12 7.08 0.99
N GLU A 45 -7.01 7.41 -0.30
CA GLU A 45 -7.86 6.82 -1.35
C GLU A 45 -7.63 5.32 -1.48
N TYR A 46 -6.37 4.87 -1.52
CA TYR A 46 -6.06 3.44 -1.54
C TYR A 46 -6.56 2.72 -0.29
N ARG A 47 -6.41 3.32 0.89
CA ARG A 47 -6.90 2.76 2.15
C ARG A 47 -8.41 2.53 2.10
N ARG A 48 -9.18 3.55 1.72
CA ARG A 48 -10.65 3.45 1.58
C ARG A 48 -11.05 2.41 0.53
N ALA A 49 -10.37 2.40 -0.62
CA ALA A 49 -10.62 1.44 -1.69
C ALA A 49 -10.34 0.00 -1.23
N GLY A 50 -9.23 -0.23 -0.51
CA GLY A 50 -8.87 -1.55 -0.01
C GLY A 50 -9.90 -2.11 0.98
N TYR A 51 -10.33 -1.29 1.95
CA TYR A 51 -11.40 -1.71 2.86
C TYR A 51 -12.71 -2.01 2.11
N ALA A 52 -13.07 -1.20 1.11
CA ALA A 52 -14.25 -1.45 0.29
C ALA A 52 -14.14 -2.71 -0.59
N MET A 53 -12.91 -3.13 -0.95
CA MET A 53 -12.67 -4.35 -1.73
C MET A 53 -12.72 -5.63 -0.89
N GLY A 54 -12.47 -5.55 0.42
CA GLY A 54 -12.59 -6.70 1.34
C GLY A 54 -11.32 -7.09 2.09
N PHE A 55 -10.26 -6.28 2.08
CA PHE A 55 -9.14 -6.49 3.00
C PHE A 55 -9.60 -6.29 4.45
N THR A 56 -9.16 -7.16 5.36
CA THR A 56 -9.42 -7.03 6.81
C THR A 56 -8.63 -5.88 7.43
N HIS A 57 -7.41 -5.64 6.93
CA HIS A 57 -6.57 -4.54 7.38
C HIS A 57 -5.85 -3.88 6.20
N VAL A 58 -5.87 -2.55 6.18
CA VAL A 58 -5.11 -1.75 5.21
C VAL A 58 -4.39 -0.63 5.92
N GLU A 59 -3.06 -0.67 5.85
CA GLU A 59 -2.17 0.39 6.33
C GLU A 59 -1.55 1.07 5.11
N ALA A 60 -1.69 2.39 4.99
CA ALA A 60 -1.29 3.12 3.79
C ALA A 60 -0.77 4.51 4.14
N GLY A 61 0.48 4.77 3.78
CA GLY A 61 1.09 6.06 4.03
C GLY A 61 2.56 6.12 3.61
N PRO A 62 3.17 7.31 3.53
CA PRO A 62 4.52 7.46 2.98
C PRO A 62 5.58 6.61 3.69
N LEU A 63 5.49 6.49 5.01
CA LEU A 63 6.48 5.78 5.84
C LEU A 63 6.09 4.34 6.18
N VAL A 64 4.93 3.86 5.69
CA VAL A 64 4.46 2.51 5.95
C VAL A 64 5.47 1.48 5.40
N ARG A 65 5.69 0.43 6.19
CA ARG A 65 6.49 -0.75 5.87
C ARG A 65 5.69 -1.98 6.30
N SER A 66 6.06 -3.15 5.80
CA SER A 66 5.32 -4.39 6.06
C SER A 66 5.21 -4.75 7.55
N SER A 67 6.17 -4.34 8.38
CA SER A 67 6.15 -4.58 9.83
C SER A 67 5.60 -3.41 10.66
N TYR A 68 5.26 -2.28 10.03
CA TYR A 68 4.76 -1.11 10.74
C TYR A 68 3.33 -1.39 11.25
N HIS A 69 3.12 -1.30 12.56
CA HIS A 69 1.85 -1.62 13.25
C HIS A 69 1.30 -3.03 12.98
N ALA A 70 2.16 -3.99 12.69
CA ALA A 70 1.74 -5.37 12.41
C ALA A 70 1.05 -6.05 13.61
N ASP A 71 1.34 -5.60 14.84
CA ASP A 71 0.67 -6.04 16.07
C ASP A 71 -0.80 -5.62 16.14
N SER A 72 -1.15 -4.51 15.49
CA SER A 72 -2.51 -3.96 15.42
C SER A 72 -3.31 -4.50 14.22
N ALA A 73 -2.68 -5.33 13.38
CA ALA A 73 -3.27 -5.90 12.16
C ALA A 73 -3.82 -7.33 12.36
N VAL A 74 -3.75 -7.86 13.59
CA VAL A 74 -4.16 -9.22 13.98
C VAL A 74 -5.51 -9.20 14.70
#